data_AF-A0A0B8WC82-F1
#
_entry.id   AF-A0A0B8WC82-F1
#
_cell.length_a   1.000
_cell.length_b   1.000
_cell.length_c   1.000
_cell.angle_alpha   90.00
_cell.angle_beta   90.00
_cell.angle_gamma   90.00
#
_symmetry.space_group_name_H-M   'P 1'
#
loop_
_entity.id
_entity.type
_entity.pdbx_description
1 polymer ?
#
loop_
_entity_poly.entity_id
_entity_poly.type
_entity_poly.pdbx_seq_one_letter_code
_entity_poly.pdbx_strand_id
1 'polypeptide(L)'
;MATLSLSAQADQFFVGGRDFYDLMEQYNQVCTDICKKPFYHTVVYRDGQTSALLTNNDLTALKKIMIQQSNIWADTILEGDYHAEGNTRLDEVVAIFKSAKLVGYKITYSERAWDIGSCDYDYEDESEDKFAGCTEGRISERSFVNTDFKTYFRDDNAMAEFFD
;
A
#
# COMPACT_ATOMS: atom_id res chain seq x y z
N MET A 1 22.39 -22.80 12.95
CA MET A 1 22.45 -21.41 13.43
C MET A 1 21.31 -20.68 12.73
N ALA A 2 20.29 -20.28 13.49
CA ALA A 2 19.12 -19.60 12.94
C ALA A 2 19.31 -18.10 13.10
N THR A 3 19.47 -17.39 11.98
CA THR A 3 19.40 -15.94 11.92
C THR A 3 17.93 -15.56 11.80
N LEU A 4 17.32 -15.13 12.90
CA LEU A 4 16.01 -14.51 12.90
C LEU A 4 16.09 -13.21 12.09
N SER A 5 15.30 -13.13 11.02
CA SER A 5 15.15 -11.94 10.18
C SER A 5 14.77 -10.73 11.04
N LEU A 6 15.55 -9.65 10.89
CA LEU A 6 15.29 -8.38 11.55
C LEU A 6 14.06 -7.71 10.93
N SER A 7 12.93 -7.81 11.61
CA SER A 7 11.87 -6.79 11.66
C SER A 7 11.58 -6.05 10.35
N ALA A 8 10.68 -6.58 9.52
CA ALA A 8 9.85 -5.77 8.65
C ALA A 8 9.04 -4.80 9.53
N GLN A 9 9.52 -3.58 9.72
CA GLN A 9 8.79 -2.54 10.46
C GLN A 9 7.74 -1.93 9.53
N ALA A 10 6.67 -2.70 9.27
CA ALA A 10 5.51 -2.24 8.52
C ALA A 10 4.69 -1.22 9.32
N ASP A 11 4.54 -1.47 10.61
CA ASP A 11 3.59 -0.71 11.41
C ASP A 11 4.31 0.26 12.34
N GLN A 12 4.07 1.55 12.15
CA GLN A 12 4.56 2.58 13.05
C GLN A 12 3.45 3.01 14.01
N PHE A 13 3.41 2.43 15.20
CA PHE A 13 2.46 2.83 16.24
C PHE A 13 3.06 3.91 17.14
N PHE A 14 2.53 5.14 17.07
CA PHE A 14 2.79 6.20 18.05
C PHE A 14 1.68 6.21 19.13
N VAL A 15 1.82 7.03 20.17
CA VAL A 15 0.79 7.23 21.20
C VAL A 15 -0.56 7.56 20.54
N GLY A 16 -1.58 6.73 20.76
CA GLY A 16 -2.88 6.81 20.09
C GLY A 16 -3.05 5.93 18.83
N GLY A 17 -2.04 5.14 18.46
CA GLY A 17 -2.09 4.27 17.27
C GLY A 17 -3.16 3.17 17.34
N ARG A 18 -3.47 2.66 18.54
CA ARG A 18 -4.59 1.71 18.73
C ARG A 18 -5.93 2.35 18.39
N ASP A 19 -6.15 3.60 18.80
CA ASP A 19 -7.39 4.32 18.50
C ASP A 19 -7.57 4.54 16.99
N PHE A 20 -6.47 4.74 16.26
CA PHE A 20 -6.50 4.86 14.80
C PHE A 20 -6.78 3.52 14.12
N TYR A 21 -6.15 2.42 14.58
CA TYR A 21 -6.43 1.08 14.08
C TYR A 21 -7.90 0.70 14.25
N ASP A 22 -8.43 0.81 15.48
CA ASP A 22 -9.83 0.51 15.81
C ASP A 22 -10.81 1.37 14.99
N LEU A 23 -10.41 2.61 14.64
CA LEU A 23 -11.21 3.51 13.81
C LEU A 23 -11.25 3.08 12.35
N MET A 24 -10.13 2.59 11.79
CA MET A 24 -10.10 2.08 10.41
C MET A 24 -10.80 0.73 10.31
N GLU A 25 -10.76 -0.10 11.36
CA GLU A 25 -11.57 -1.32 11.44
C GLU A 25 -13.07 -0.99 11.38
N GLN A 26 -13.53 -0.02 12.18
CA GLN A 26 -14.91 0.49 12.11
C GLN A 26 -15.26 1.01 10.71
N TYR A 27 -14.34 1.73 10.06
CA TYR A 27 -14.53 2.21 8.69
C TYR A 27 -14.71 1.03 7.72
N ASN A 28 -13.83 0.04 7.75
CA ASN A 28 -13.90 -1.14 6.89
C ASN A 28 -15.18 -1.95 7.08
N GLN A 29 -15.69 -2.05 8.32
CA GLN A 29 -16.95 -2.74 8.60
C GLN A 29 -18.18 -2.07 7.96
N VAL A 30 -18.13 -0.77 7.69
CA VAL A 30 -19.30 0.01 7.21
C VAL A 30 -19.14 0.61 5.82
N CYS A 31 -17.94 0.50 5.23
CA CYS A 31 -17.59 1.00 3.91
C CYS A 31 -17.14 -0.15 3.01
N THR A 32 -18.08 -0.63 2.18
CA THR A 32 -17.76 -1.43 0.99
C THR A 32 -17.65 -0.46 -0.21
N ASP A 33 -18.64 -0.47 -1.12
CA ASP A 33 -18.72 0.46 -2.26
C ASP A 33 -19.31 1.82 -1.85
N ILE A 34 -20.24 1.80 -0.88
CA ILE A 34 -20.90 3.00 -0.34
C ILE A 34 -20.79 2.94 1.19
N CYS A 35 -20.12 3.94 1.76
CA CYS A 35 -20.02 4.10 3.20
C CYS A 35 -21.38 4.37 3.84
N LYS A 36 -21.71 3.60 4.89
CA LYS A 36 -22.80 3.98 5.81
C LYS A 36 -22.30 5.05 6.78
N LYS A 37 -23.19 5.98 7.14
CA LYS A 37 -22.94 6.96 8.20
C LYS A 37 -22.42 6.25 9.47
N PRO A 38 -21.49 6.86 10.24
CA PRO A 38 -21.04 8.25 10.13
C PRO A 38 -19.89 8.49 9.16
N PHE A 39 -19.42 7.44 8.48
CA PHE A 39 -18.29 7.57 7.58
C PHE A 39 -18.72 8.01 6.19
N TYR A 40 -17.81 8.70 5.52
CA TYR A 40 -17.80 8.89 4.09
C TYR A 40 -16.36 9.07 3.63
N HIS A 41 -16.11 8.88 2.35
CA HIS A 41 -14.79 9.09 1.79
C HIS A 41 -14.87 9.86 0.47
N THR A 42 -13.73 10.36 0.01
CA THR A 42 -13.61 10.89 -1.35
C THR A 42 -12.21 10.62 -1.87
N VAL A 43 -12.11 10.32 -3.15
CA VAL A 43 -10.81 10.29 -3.84
C VAL A 43 -10.29 11.72 -3.88
N VAL A 44 -9.06 11.91 -3.40
CA VAL A 44 -8.38 13.21 -3.35
C VAL A 44 -7.11 13.24 -4.20
N TYR A 45 -6.66 12.08 -4.65
CA TYR A 45 -5.60 11.92 -5.64
C TYR A 45 -5.85 10.64 -6.46
N ARG A 46 -5.66 10.70 -7.77
CA ARG A 46 -5.63 9.53 -8.65
C ARG A 46 -4.78 9.82 -9.89
N ASP A 47 -3.86 8.92 -10.23
CA ASP A 47 -3.08 8.96 -11.47
C ASP A 47 -2.42 10.33 -11.76
N GLY A 48 -1.80 10.92 -10.73
CA GLY A 48 -1.14 12.22 -10.83
C GLY A 48 -2.07 13.44 -10.73
N GLN A 49 -3.39 13.25 -10.71
CA GLN A 49 -4.36 14.33 -10.50
C GLN A 49 -4.67 14.49 -9.02
N THR A 50 -4.55 15.71 -8.50
CA THR A 50 -4.77 16.03 -7.09
C THR A 50 -5.96 16.98 -6.93
N SER A 51 -6.81 16.71 -5.94
CA SER A 51 -7.88 17.61 -5.51
C SER A 51 -7.37 18.70 -4.56
N ALA A 52 -8.17 19.75 -4.33
CA ALA A 52 -7.83 20.80 -3.38
C ALA A 52 -7.76 20.34 -1.89
N LEU A 53 -8.23 19.12 -1.58
CA LEU A 53 -8.21 18.57 -0.23
C LEU A 53 -6.84 17.98 0.18
N LEU A 54 -5.90 17.87 -0.75
CA LEU A 54 -4.57 17.32 -0.50
C LEU A 54 -3.51 18.35 -0.87
N THR A 55 -2.67 18.75 0.08
CA THR A 55 -1.56 19.66 -0.21
C THR A 55 -0.36 18.91 -0.80
N ASN A 56 0.57 19.66 -1.41
CA ASN A 56 1.83 19.07 -1.89
C ASN A 56 2.66 18.44 -0.76
N ASN A 57 2.55 18.98 0.46
CA ASN A 57 3.25 18.43 1.63
C ASN A 57 2.63 17.09 2.04
N ASP A 58 1.30 17.00 2.05
CA ASP A 58 0.59 15.74 2.34
C ASP A 58 0.95 14.67 1.31
N LEU A 59 0.91 15.03 0.02
CA LEU A 59 1.29 14.12 -1.06
C LEU A 59 2.74 13.64 -0.93
N THR A 60 3.65 14.52 -0.51
CA THR A 60 5.05 14.15 -0.28
C THR A 60 5.19 13.19 0.91
N ALA A 61 4.43 13.39 1.99
CA ALA A 61 4.42 12.49 3.14
C ALA A 61 3.86 11.11 2.77
N LEU A 62 2.72 11.07 2.08
CA LEU A 62 2.10 9.83 1.62
C LEU A 62 3.00 9.03 0.68
N LYS A 63 3.72 9.69 -0.24
CA LYS A 63 4.70 9.04 -1.12
C LYS A 63 5.89 8.46 -0.36
N LYS A 64 6.29 9.03 0.78
CA LYS A 64 7.33 8.42 1.62
C LYS A 64 6.82 7.14 2.29
N ILE A 65 5.58 7.19 2.80
CA ILE A 65 4.95 6.04 3.45
C ILE A 65 4.74 4.90 2.45
N MET A 66 4.29 5.19 1.22
CA MET A 66 4.11 4.15 0.20
C MET A 66 5.42 3.38 -0.07
N ILE A 67 6.56 4.07 -0.15
CA ILE A 67 7.88 3.45 -0.38
C ILE A 67 8.28 2.60 0.83
N GLN A 68 7.96 3.04 2.04
CA GLN A 68 8.25 2.26 3.25
C GLN A 68 7.44 0.97 3.30
N GLN A 69 6.17 1.03 2.88
CA GLN A 69 5.28 -0.13 2.89
C GLN A 69 5.56 -1.09 1.73
N SER A 70 5.87 -0.60 0.52
CA SER A 70 6.14 -1.44 -0.65
C SER A 70 7.36 -2.34 -0.51
N ASN A 71 8.35 -1.93 0.28
CA ASN A 71 9.54 -2.75 0.57
C ASN A 71 9.22 -4.09 1.28
N ILE A 72 7.99 -4.28 1.75
CA ILE A 72 7.55 -5.42 2.53
C ILE A 72 6.93 -6.51 1.64
N TRP A 73 6.68 -6.20 0.37
CA TRP A 73 6.07 -7.15 -0.58
C TRP A 73 6.88 -8.42 -0.76
N ALA A 74 8.21 -8.27 -0.85
CA ALA A 74 9.15 -9.38 -1.01
C ALA A 74 9.07 -10.39 0.16
N ASP A 75 8.84 -9.91 1.38
CA ASP A 75 8.83 -10.74 2.59
C ASP A 75 7.45 -11.30 2.95
N THR A 76 6.34 -10.77 2.38
CA THR A 76 5.00 -11.08 2.91
C THR A 76 3.98 -11.61 1.92
N ILE A 77 4.05 -11.33 0.62
CA ILE A 77 2.88 -11.55 -0.26
C ILE A 77 3.02 -12.77 -1.16
N LEU A 78 4.23 -13.16 -1.57
CA LEU A 78 4.37 -14.01 -2.75
C LEU A 78 5.32 -15.20 -2.61
N GLU A 79 5.90 -15.42 -1.43
CA GLU A 79 6.75 -16.59 -1.11
C GLU A 79 7.89 -16.88 -2.11
N GLY A 80 8.24 -15.92 -2.98
CA GLY A 80 9.24 -16.07 -4.04
C GLY A 80 8.69 -16.29 -5.46
N ASP A 81 7.37 -16.37 -5.65
CA ASP A 81 6.75 -16.60 -6.97
C ASP A 81 6.72 -15.35 -7.85
N TYR A 82 7.08 -14.19 -7.32
CA TYR A 82 7.03 -12.93 -8.05
C TYR A 82 8.25 -12.07 -7.77
N HIS A 83 8.70 -11.39 -8.81
CA HIS A 83 9.77 -10.42 -8.73
C HIS A 83 9.19 -9.01 -8.90
N ALA A 84 9.37 -8.12 -7.93
CA ALA A 84 9.02 -6.71 -8.07
C ALA A 84 10.30 -5.91 -8.38
N GLU A 85 10.28 -5.12 -9.44
CA GLU A 85 11.40 -4.23 -9.77
C GLU A 85 10.87 -2.90 -10.32
N GLY A 86 11.39 -1.80 -9.78
CA GLY A 86 11.25 -0.47 -10.34
C GLY A 86 10.84 0.58 -9.31
N ASN A 87 10.11 1.60 -9.78
CA ASN A 87 9.63 2.66 -8.91
C ASN A 87 8.22 2.33 -8.43
N THR A 88 8.06 2.18 -7.11
CA THR A 88 6.75 2.21 -6.47
C THR A 88 6.04 3.53 -6.84
N ARG A 89 4.78 3.44 -7.23
CA ARG A 89 3.94 4.59 -7.58
C ARG A 89 2.75 4.69 -6.64
N LEU A 90 2.36 5.92 -6.31
CA LEU A 90 1.09 6.20 -5.67
C LEU A 90 0.02 6.20 -6.75
N ASP A 91 -0.94 5.29 -6.67
CA ASP A 91 -2.03 5.20 -7.64
C ASP A 91 -3.20 6.06 -7.21
N GLU A 92 -3.58 5.97 -5.93
CA GLU A 92 -4.77 6.60 -5.40
C GLU A 92 -4.60 7.01 -3.93
N VAL A 93 -5.21 8.15 -3.57
CA VAL A 93 -5.43 8.54 -2.17
C VAL A 93 -6.91 8.80 -1.97
N VAL A 94 -7.49 8.10 -1.00
CA VAL A 94 -8.85 8.28 -0.51
C VAL A 94 -8.78 8.97 0.85
N ALA A 95 -9.37 10.16 0.97
CA ALA A 95 -9.54 10.83 2.25
C ALA A 95 -10.77 10.26 2.97
N ILE A 96 -10.59 9.85 4.22
CA ILE A 96 -11.61 9.20 5.05
C ILE A 96 -12.11 10.19 6.09
N PHE A 97 -13.44 10.35 6.17
CA PHE A 97 -14.08 11.27 7.08
C PHE A 97 -15.06 10.54 8.01
N LYS A 98 -15.17 11.03 9.25
CA LYS A 98 -16.21 10.63 10.21
C LYS A 98 -16.90 11.89 10.72
N SER A 99 -18.21 12.01 10.48
CA SER A 99 -19.00 13.18 10.90
C SER A 99 -18.37 14.53 10.47
N ALA A 100 -17.95 14.63 9.21
CA ALA A 100 -17.28 15.78 8.58
C ALA A 100 -15.83 16.07 9.02
N LYS A 101 -15.27 15.31 9.95
CA LYS A 101 -13.85 15.41 10.32
C LYS A 101 -13.02 14.45 9.48
N LEU A 102 -11.93 14.92 8.87
CA LEU A 102 -10.91 14.06 8.28
C LEU A 102 -10.27 13.23 9.39
N VAL A 103 -10.27 11.90 9.24
CA VAL A 103 -9.73 10.97 10.24
C VAL A 103 -8.55 10.16 9.73
N GLY A 104 -8.29 10.16 8.43
CA GLY A 104 -7.14 9.50 7.84
C GLY A 104 -7.23 9.43 6.33
N TYR A 105 -6.28 8.71 5.75
CA TYR A 105 -6.20 8.40 4.34
C TYR A 105 -6.12 6.90 4.16
N LYS A 106 -6.68 6.40 3.06
CA LYS A 106 -6.32 5.11 2.49
C LYS A 106 -5.53 5.38 1.22
N ILE A 107 -4.31 4.85 1.15
CA ILE A 107 -3.47 4.95 -0.05
C ILE A 107 -3.47 3.62 -0.77
N THR A 108 -3.54 3.66 -2.09
CA THR A 108 -3.27 2.53 -2.98
C THR A 108 -2.00 2.83 -3.74
N TYR A 109 -1.08 1.89 -3.75
CA TYR A 109 0.21 2.02 -4.42
C TYR A 109 0.61 0.68 -5.03
N SER A 110 1.41 0.76 -6.08
CA SER A 110 1.81 -0.42 -6.84
C SER A 110 3.22 -0.30 -7.39
N GLU A 111 3.79 -1.42 -7.78
CA GLU A 111 5.06 -1.51 -8.49
C GLU A 111 4.98 -2.52 -9.62
N ARG A 112 5.86 -2.35 -10.61
CA ARG A 112 5.97 -3.31 -11.71
C ARG A 112 6.51 -4.62 -11.14
N ALA A 113 5.94 -5.72 -11.60
CA ALA A 113 6.32 -7.05 -11.14
C ALA A 113 6.19 -8.07 -12.27
N TRP A 114 6.77 -9.24 -12.07
CA TRP A 114 6.67 -10.39 -12.94
C TRP A 114 6.29 -11.62 -12.13
N ASP A 115 5.37 -12.42 -12.66
CA ASP A 115 5.13 -13.78 -12.17
C ASP A 115 6.29 -14.67 -12.64
N ILE A 116 7.18 -14.99 -11.70
CA ILE A 116 8.35 -15.82 -11.91
C ILE A 116 8.11 -17.29 -11.55
N GLY A 117 7.02 -17.60 -10.84
CA GLY A 117 6.59 -18.97 -10.57
C GLY A 117 6.08 -19.69 -11.82
N SER A 118 5.64 -18.94 -12.82
CA SER A 118 5.09 -19.45 -14.09
C SER A 118 6.08 -19.49 -15.26
N CYS A 119 7.35 -19.10 -15.07
CA CYS A 119 8.37 -19.04 -16.13
C CYS A 119 9.73 -19.61 -15.68
N ASP A 120 10.69 -19.71 -16.62
CA ASP A 120 12.07 -20.10 -16.33
C ASP A 120 12.89 -18.84 -15.97
N TYR A 121 12.69 -18.34 -14.75
CA TYR A 121 13.37 -17.15 -14.26
C TYR A 121 14.82 -17.47 -13.85
N ASP A 122 15.78 -16.79 -14.48
CA ASP A 122 17.21 -16.95 -14.17
C ASP A 122 17.63 -15.96 -13.07
N TYR A 123 17.88 -16.48 -11.86
CA TYR A 123 18.34 -15.69 -10.72
C TYR A 123 19.78 -15.17 -10.87
N GLU A 124 20.57 -15.74 -11.79
CA GLU A 124 21.97 -15.38 -12.03
C GLU A 124 22.13 -14.37 -13.18
N ASP A 125 21.09 -14.15 -14.00
CA ASP A 125 21.09 -13.15 -15.06
C ASP A 125 20.67 -11.77 -14.52
N GLU A 126 21.51 -10.77 -14.77
CA GLU A 126 21.25 -9.36 -14.41
C GLU A 126 20.57 -8.57 -15.55
N SER A 127 20.36 -9.20 -16.72
CA SER A 127 19.73 -8.58 -17.89
C SER A 127 18.20 -8.61 -17.84
N GLU A 128 17.53 -7.90 -18.76
CA GLU A 128 16.06 -7.99 -18.90
C GLU A 128 15.58 -9.37 -19.40
N ASP A 129 16.48 -10.15 -20.02
CA ASP A 129 16.15 -11.49 -20.52
C ASP A 129 15.86 -12.48 -19.38
N LYS A 130 16.25 -12.16 -18.14
CA LYS A 130 15.90 -12.94 -16.93
C LYS A 130 14.38 -13.11 -16.74
N PHE A 131 13.58 -12.20 -17.33
CA PHE A 131 12.12 -12.26 -17.33
C PHE A 131 11.51 -12.85 -18.61
N ALA A 132 12.31 -13.44 -19.49
CA ALA A 132 11.82 -13.95 -20.77
C ALA A 132 10.73 -15.01 -20.59
N GLY A 133 9.52 -14.70 -21.08
CA GLY A 133 8.36 -15.58 -20.96
C GLY A 133 7.63 -15.50 -19.61
N CYS A 134 8.06 -14.63 -18.69
CA CYS A 134 7.33 -14.32 -17.47
C CYS A 134 6.18 -13.34 -17.76
N THR A 135 5.08 -13.48 -17.03
CA THR A 135 3.95 -12.56 -17.15
C THR A 135 4.30 -11.27 -16.43
N GLU A 136 4.44 -10.18 -17.19
CA GLU A 136 4.60 -8.84 -16.63
C GLU A 136 3.26 -8.33 -16.10
N GLY A 137 3.29 -7.68 -14.95
CA GLY A 137 2.14 -7.05 -14.33
C GLY A 137 2.56 -6.07 -13.24
N ARG A 138 1.73 -5.98 -12.20
CA ARG A 138 1.96 -5.11 -11.05
C ARG A 138 1.51 -5.75 -9.76
N ILE A 139 2.27 -5.54 -8.70
CA ILE A 139 1.81 -5.79 -7.33
C ILE A 139 1.21 -4.49 -6.81
N SER A 140 0.00 -4.56 -6.25
CA SER A 140 -0.67 -3.42 -5.64
C SER A 140 -1.08 -3.75 -4.21
N GLU A 141 -0.93 -2.79 -3.30
CA GLU A 141 -1.33 -2.90 -1.91
C GLU A 141 -2.05 -1.64 -1.44
N ARG A 142 -2.72 -1.73 -0.28
CA ARG A 142 -3.33 -0.58 0.39
C ARG A 142 -2.83 -0.44 1.82
N SER A 143 -2.71 0.80 2.26
CA SER A 143 -2.41 1.12 3.67
C SER A 143 -3.32 2.24 4.16
N PHE A 144 -3.60 2.21 5.46
CA PHE A 144 -4.19 3.34 6.17
C PHE A 144 -3.10 4.24 6.73
N VAL A 145 -3.34 5.55 6.67
CA VAL A 145 -2.42 6.58 7.15
C VAL A 145 -3.18 7.61 7.97
N ASN A 146 -2.72 7.87 9.19
CA ASN A 146 -3.31 8.87 10.07
C ASN A 146 -3.04 10.30 9.52
N THR A 147 -3.85 11.27 9.94
CA THR A 147 -3.78 12.66 9.45
C THR A 147 -2.47 13.39 9.76
N ASP A 148 -1.68 12.87 10.70
CA ASP A 148 -0.35 13.41 11.04
C ASP A 148 0.81 12.67 10.35
N PHE A 149 0.49 11.64 9.55
CA PHE A 149 1.44 10.79 8.83
C PHE A 149 2.42 10.01 9.72
N LYS A 150 2.17 9.92 11.04
CA LYS A 150 3.06 9.23 11.98
C LYS A 150 2.64 7.81 12.29
N THR A 151 1.36 7.49 12.06
CA THR A 151 0.83 6.15 12.18
C THR A 151 0.24 5.71 10.87
N TYR A 152 0.70 4.56 10.41
CA TYR A 152 0.25 3.89 9.22
C TYR A 152 0.45 2.39 9.40
N PHE A 153 -0.39 1.63 8.72
CA PHE A 153 -0.38 0.17 8.72
C PHE A 153 -1.10 -0.32 7.46
N ARG A 154 -0.85 -1.56 7.07
CA ARG A 154 -1.49 -2.19 5.92
C ARG A 154 -3.00 -2.35 6.10
N ASP A 155 -3.77 -2.21 5.04
CA ASP A 155 -5.19 -2.59 5.05
C ASP A 155 -5.31 -4.11 4.95
N ASP A 156 -5.60 -4.76 6.08
CA ASP A 156 -5.71 -6.23 6.16
C ASP A 156 -6.82 -6.81 5.26
N ASN A 157 -7.77 -5.99 4.79
CA ASN A 157 -8.80 -6.41 3.83
C ASN A 157 -8.38 -6.27 2.36
N ALA A 158 -7.18 -5.74 2.11
CA ALA A 158 -6.61 -5.51 0.79
C ALA A 158 -5.10 -5.74 0.86
N MET A 159 -4.74 -6.97 1.23
CA MET A 159 -3.38 -7.49 1.11
C MET A 159 -2.88 -7.33 -0.32
N ALA A 160 -1.57 -7.32 -0.53
CA ALA A 160 -1.10 -7.09 -1.88
C ALA A 160 -1.51 -8.20 -2.84
N GLU A 161 -1.80 -7.80 -4.06
CA GLU A 161 -2.28 -8.66 -5.14
C GLU A 161 -1.49 -8.34 -6.41
N PHE A 162 -1.23 -9.38 -7.21
CA PHE A 162 -0.66 -9.23 -8.55
C PHE A 162 -1.77 -9.08 -9.60
N PHE A 163 -1.57 -8.18 -10.56
CA PHE A 163 -2.46 -7.92 -11.68
C PHE A 163 -1.65 -7.82 -12.97
N ASP A 164 -2.01 -8.59 -14.00
CA ASP A 164 -1.43 -8.58 -15.36
C ASP A 164 -2.06 -7.50 -16.28
#